data_AF-A0A401NHY1-F1
#
_entry.id   AF-A0A401NHY1-F1
#
_cell.length_a   1.000
_cell.length_b   1.000
_cell.length_c   1.000
_cell.angle_alpha   90.00
_cell.angle_beta   90.00
_cell.angle_gamma   90.00
#
_symmetry.space_group_name_H-M   'P 1'
#
loop_
_entity.id
_entity.type
_entity.pdbx_description
1 polymer ?
#
loop_
_entity_poly.entity_id
_entity_poly.type
_entity_poly.pdbx_seq_one_letter_code
_entity_poly.pdbx_strand_id
1 'polypeptide(L)' 'MAAGRGRVILKTVKEIIVQFCPFESNVRGAREFLAAVGTEKARLTNSNCRIVADVKHDEMEPVIAVTF' A
#
# COMPACT_ATOMS: atom_id res chain seq x y z
N MET A 1 17.69 7.16 3.04
CA MET A 1 17.16 8.13 2.06
C MET A 1 15.64 8.11 2.16
N ALA A 2 15.02 9.17 2.70
CA ALA A 2 13.57 9.33 2.67
C ALA A 2 13.23 10.10 1.39
N ALA A 3 12.79 9.40 0.34
CA ALA A 3 12.14 10.08 -0.79
C ALA A 3 10.94 10.88 -0.24
N GLY A 4 10.78 12.09 -0.75
CA GLY A 4 10.11 13.20 -0.06
C GLY A 4 8.77 12.86 0.59
N ARG A 5 8.48 13.59 1.68
CA ARG A 5 7.16 13.69 2.34
C ARG A 5 6.13 14.34 1.40
N GLY A 6 5.99 13.84 0.17
CA GLY A 6 4.95 14.20 -0.77
C GLY A 6 3.61 13.76 -0.19
N ARG A 7 2.62 14.64 -0.28
CA ARG A 7 1.26 14.32 0.12
C ARG A 7 0.72 13.27 -0.86
N VAL A 8 0.49 12.04 -0.40
CA VAL A 8 -0.15 10.99 -1.19
C VAL A 8 -1.60 11.39 -1.44
N ILE A 9 -2.03 11.43 -2.70
CA ILE A 9 -3.38 11.82 -3.12
C ILE A 9 -4.03 10.62 -3.83
N LEU A 10 -5.16 10.14 -3.32
CA LEU A 10 -5.86 8.93 -3.79
C LEU A 10 -7.14 9.24 -4.58
N LYS A 11 -7.29 10.46 -5.11
CA LYS A 11 -8.55 10.98 -5.70
C LYS A 11 -9.13 10.12 -6.81
N THR A 12 -8.28 9.50 -7.63
CA THR A 12 -8.68 8.72 -8.82
C THR A 12 -8.51 7.23 -8.60
N VAL A 13 -8.39 6.78 -7.34
CA VAL A 13 -8.11 5.38 -7.02
C VAL A 13 -9.33 4.79 -6.34
N LYS A 14 -9.91 3.75 -6.95
CA LYS A 14 -10.99 2.95 -6.39
C LYS A 14 -10.50 1.97 -5.33
N GLU A 15 -9.40 1.27 -5.61
CA GLU A 15 -8.91 0.21 -4.75
C GLU A 15 -7.40 0.01 -4.84
N ILE A 16 -6.77 -0.27 -3.69
CA ILE A 16 -5.37 -0.66 -3.57
C ILE A 16 -5.32 -1.97 -2.77
N ILE A 17 -4.73 -3.01 -3.35
CA ILE A 17 -4.47 -4.28 -2.68
C ILE A 17 -2.96 -4.48 -2.58
N VAL A 18 -2.45 -4.63 -1.37
CA VAL A 18 -1.05 -4.92 -1.10
C VAL A 18 -0.97 -6.35 -0.58
N GLN A 19 -0.50 -7.26 -1.43
CA GLN A 19 -0.28 -8.65 -1.09
C GLN A 19 1.19 -8.86 -0.74
N PHE A 20 1.49 -9.46 0.42
CA PHE A 20 2.87 -9.74 0.79
C PHE A 20 2.99 -10.87 1.81
N CYS A 21 4.14 -11.56 1.79
CA CYS A 21 4.53 -12.53 2.81
C CYS A 21 5.41 -11.89 3.89
N PRO A 22 5.00 -11.84 5.16
CA PRO A 22 5.73 -11.09 6.19
C PRO A 22 7.08 -11.72 6.57
N PHE A 23 7.31 -12.98 6.20
CA PHE A 23 8.52 -13.75 6.50
C PHE A 23 9.60 -13.60 5.43
N GLU A 24 9.22 -13.13 4.25
CA GLU A 24 10.13 -12.93 3.12
C GLU A 24 10.99 -11.68 3.32
N SER A 25 12.26 -11.77 2.92
CA SER A 25 13.23 -10.68 3.09
C SER A 25 12.98 -9.48 2.17
N ASN A 26 12.24 -9.66 1.07
CA ASN A 26 11.98 -8.66 0.03
C ASN A 26 10.69 -7.82 0.26
N VAL A 27 10.02 -7.91 1.41
CA VAL A 27 8.72 -7.23 1.66
C VAL A 27 8.80 -5.84 2.27
N ARG A 28 10.01 -5.34 2.54
CA ARG A 28 10.22 -4.01 3.14
C ARG A 28 9.56 -2.90 2.32
N GLY A 29 9.71 -2.93 1.00
CA GLY A 29 9.12 -1.92 0.10
C GLY A 29 7.59 -1.92 0.14
N ALA A 30 6.96 -3.10 0.14
CA ALA A 30 5.50 -3.24 0.22
C ALA A 30 4.95 -2.72 1.56
N ARG A 31 5.66 -3.00 2.67
CA ARG A 31 5.30 -2.47 3.99
C ARG A 31 5.43 -0.94 4.06
N GLU A 32 6.51 -0.38 3.52
CA GLU A 32 6.71 1.06 3.47
C GLU A 32 5.66 1.75 2.60
N PHE A 33 5.28 1.14 1.47
CA PHE A 33 4.18 1.60 0.62
C PHE A 33 2.83 1.59 1.37
N LEU A 34 2.48 0.46 2.00
CA LEU A 34 1.25 0.32 2.78
C LEU A 34 1.20 1.37 3.91
N ALA A 35 2.32 1.62 4.59
CA ALA A 35 2.41 2.65 5.62
C ALA A 35 2.17 4.07 5.06
N ALA A 36 2.66 4.36 3.86
CA ALA A 36 2.46 5.67 3.22
C ALA A 36 0.99 5.89 2.79
N VAL A 37 0.36 4.91 2.15
CA VAL A 37 -1.03 5.01 1.68
C VAL A 37 -2.06 4.85 2.80
N GLY A 38 -1.71 4.14 3.87
CA GLY A 38 -2.54 3.95 5.06
C GLY A 38 -2.61 5.15 6.00
N THR A 39 -1.81 6.20 5.75
CA THR A 39 -1.85 7.41 6.58
C THR A 39 -3.23 8.07 6.52
N GLU A 40 -3.66 8.65 7.64
CA GLU A 40 -4.93 9.39 7.71
C GLU A 40 -4.98 10.51 6.65
N LYS A 41 -3.85 11.18 6.40
CA LYS A 41 -3.74 12.22 5.37
C LYS A 41 -4.06 11.72 3.97
N ALA A 42 -3.65 10.51 3.62
CA ALA A 42 -3.94 9.88 2.32
C ALA A 42 -5.42 9.45 2.27
N ARG A 43 -5.93 8.82 3.33
CA ARG A 43 -7.34 8.39 3.43
C ARG A 43 -8.34 9.55 3.38
N LEU A 44 -7.97 10.73 3.90
CA LEU A 44 -8.80 11.94 3.81
C LEU A 44 -8.92 12.48 2.38
N THR A 45 -7.99 12.16 1.47
CA THR A 45 -8.09 12.61 0.08
C THR A 45 -9.15 11.85 -0.72
N ASN A 46 -9.45 10.60 -0.33
CA ASN A 46 -10.50 9.79 -0.92
C ASN A 46 -10.96 8.72 0.09
N SER A 47 -12.07 9.00 0.77
CA SER A 47 -12.67 8.07 1.76
C SER A 47 -13.34 6.84 1.13
N ASN A 48 -13.57 6.87 -0.19
CA ASN A 48 -14.13 5.75 -0.95
C ASN A 48 -13.05 4.78 -1.46
N CYS A 49 -11.76 5.15 -1.40
CA CYS A 49 -10.67 4.29 -1.81
C CYS A 49 -10.53 3.12 -0.83
N ARG A 50 -10.72 1.89 -1.32
CA ARG A 50 -10.55 0.68 -0.51
C ARG A 50 -9.07 0.29 -0.47
N ILE A 51 -8.48 0.31 0.72
CA ILE A 51 -7.08 -0.12 0.93
C ILE A 51 -7.11 -1.45 1.68
N VAL A 52 -6.57 -2.50 1.07
CA VAL A 52 -6.55 -3.86 1.63
C VAL A 52 -5.11 -4.34 1.73
N ALA A 53 -4.75 -4.86 2.90
CA ALA A 53 -3.50 -5.60 3.11
C ALA A 53 -3.83 -7.10 3.14
N ASP A 54 -3.37 -7.83 2.13
CA ASP A 54 -3.58 -9.28 2.01
C ASP A 54 -2.28 -9.99 2.41
N VAL A 55 -2.24 -10.45 3.66
CA VAL A 55 -1.05 -11.06 4.25
C VAL A 55 -1.17 -12.57 4.10
N LYS A 56 -0.28 -13.17 3.32
CA LYS A 56 -0.26 -14.62 3.07
C LYS A 56 1.10 -15.20 3.36
N HIS A 57 1.18 -16.51 3.60
CA HIS A 57 2.46 -17.20 3.80
C HIS A 57 2.65 -18.28 2.74
N ASP A 58 2.78 -17.83 1.49
CA ASP A 58 2.84 -18.70 0.31
C ASP A 58 4.19 -18.60 -0.42
N GLU A 59 5.24 -18.06 0.24
CA GLU A 59 6.57 -17.76 -0.37
C GLU A 59 6.50 -16.87 -1.64
N MET A 60 5.39 -16.15 -1.79
CA MET A 60 5.11 -15.31 -2.95
C MET A 60 5.80 -13.95 -2.87
N GLU A 61 6.20 -13.43 -4.02
CA GLU A 61 6.69 -12.06 -4.14
C GLU A 61 5.61 -11.04 -3.77
N PRO A 62 5.97 -9.89 -3.17
CA PRO A 62 5.00 -8.86 -2.82
C PRO A 62 4.39 -8.22 -4.07
N VAL A 63 3.06 -8.17 -4.15
CA VAL A 63 2.30 -7.60 -5.26
C VAL A 63 1.51 -6.39 -4.79
N ILE A 64 1.55 -5.31 -5.57
CA ILE A 64 0.76 -4.10 -5.34
C ILE A 64 -0.18 -3.92 -6.53
N ALA A 65 -1.48 -4.12 -6.33
CA ALA A 65 -2.51 -3.88 -7.34
C ALA A 65 -3.23 -2.56 -7.07
N VAL A 66 -3.29 -1.69 -8.08
CA VAL A 66 -3.97 -0.39 -8.01
C VAL A 66 -5.06 -0.35 -9.07
N THR A 67 -6.30 -0.16 -8.64
CA THR A 67 -7.46 0.02 -9.50
C THR A 67 -7.90 1.48 -9.42
N PHE A 68 -7.97 2.14 -10.58
CA PHE A 68 -8.38 3.54 -10.70
C PHE A 68 -9.90 3.67 -10.73
#